data_AF-A0A3D1ZLU7-F1
#
_entry.id   AF-A0A3D1ZLU7-F1
#
_cell.length_a   1.000
_cell.length_b   1.000
_cell.length_c   1.000
_cell.angle_alpha   90.00
_cell.angle_beta   90.00
_cell.angle_gamma   90.00
#
_symmetry.space_group_name_H-M   'P 1'
#
loop_
_entity.id
_entity.type
_entity.pdbx_description
1 polymer ?
#
loop_
_entity_poly.entity_id
_entity_poly.type
_entity_poly.pdbx_seq_one_letter_code
_entity_poly.pdbx_strand_id
1 'polypeptide(L)'
;MIIDAHAHYTSAPPQLQAYRGRQISTYARPARARLQISDDELTHSLQGQFKRMDDWGIDRLMFSPQASAMGHQFGSDLHSRYWTEACNDLISRAAKPWPDRISPVCQLPQSPGVNSEYWLDELERCVEMGFVSCNIKPDISGGVNPFTPSMKEDWWYPLWD
;
A
#
# COMPACT_ATOMS: atom_id res chain seq x y z
N MET A 1 -21.82 -13.45 -7.08
CA MET A 1 -20.80 -12.58 -6.48
C MET A 1 -19.69 -12.37 -7.49
N ILE A 2 -19.43 -11.12 -7.86
CA ILE A 2 -18.37 -10.65 -8.77
C ILE A 2 -17.33 -9.92 -7.91
N ILE A 3 -16.08 -10.41 -7.97
CA ILE A 3 -14.95 -9.81 -7.24
C ILE A 3 -14.00 -9.20 -8.26
N ASP A 4 -13.74 -7.90 -8.13
CA ASP A 4 -12.63 -7.25 -8.83
C ASP A 4 -11.36 -7.44 -7.99
N ALA A 5 -10.44 -8.23 -8.54
CA ALA A 5 -9.20 -8.59 -7.87
C ALA A 5 -8.13 -7.50 -7.90
N HIS A 6 -8.36 -6.39 -8.61
CA HIS A 6 -7.32 -5.37 -8.81
C HIS A 6 -7.89 -3.94 -8.79
N ALA A 7 -7.98 -3.37 -7.59
CA ALA A 7 -8.32 -1.97 -7.39
C ALA A 7 -7.30 -1.23 -6.52
N HIS A 8 -7.14 0.07 -6.81
CA HIS A 8 -6.22 0.95 -6.12
C HIS A 8 -6.92 2.20 -5.58
N TYR A 9 -6.47 2.69 -4.43
CA TYR A 9 -7.01 3.90 -3.81
C TYR A 9 -6.47 5.19 -4.44
N THR A 10 -6.80 5.42 -5.70
CA THR A 10 -6.34 6.59 -6.49
C THR A 10 -7.03 7.90 -6.11
N SER A 11 -8.07 7.84 -5.29
CA SER A 11 -8.84 8.98 -4.80
C SER A 11 -8.52 9.36 -3.35
N ALA A 12 -7.49 8.76 -2.74
CA ALA A 12 -7.12 9.02 -1.35
C ALA A 12 -6.99 10.53 -1.04
N PRO A 13 -7.42 10.99 0.15
CA PRO A 13 -7.35 12.41 0.50
C PRO A 13 -5.96 13.03 0.34
N PRO A 14 -5.86 14.30 -0.10
CA PRO A 14 -4.59 14.94 -0.50
C PRO A 14 -3.55 15.03 0.62
N GLN A 15 -3.96 14.91 1.88
CA GLN A 15 -3.09 14.87 3.06
C GLN A 15 -2.07 13.73 2.97
N LEU A 16 -2.42 12.59 2.36
CA LEU A 16 -1.50 11.47 2.15
C LEU A 16 -0.36 11.88 1.21
N GLN A 17 -0.68 12.51 0.08
CA GLN A 17 0.34 12.99 -0.87
C GLN A 17 1.15 14.16 -0.29
N ALA A 18 0.52 15.04 0.49
CA ALA A 18 1.22 16.10 1.20
C ALA A 18 2.25 15.52 2.20
N TYR A 19 1.93 14.41 2.88
CA TYR A 19 2.90 13.68 3.69
C TYR A 19 4.06 13.14 2.86
N ARG A 20 3.77 12.47 1.74
CA ARG A 20 4.82 11.94 0.85
C ARG A 20 5.75 13.05 0.34
N GLY A 21 5.20 14.18 -0.08
CA GLY A 21 5.97 15.35 -0.51
C GLY A 21 6.93 15.86 0.57
N ARG A 22 6.47 15.95 1.83
CA ARG A 22 7.32 16.34 2.97
C ARG A 22 8.40 15.31 3.27
N GLN A 23 8.06 14.02 3.18
CA GLN A 23 9.01 12.93 3.40
C GLN A 23 10.15 12.99 2.38
N ILE A 24 9.83 13.20 1.10
CA ILE A 24 10.82 13.34 0.01
C ILE A 24 11.64 14.62 0.18
N SER A 25 11.03 15.75 0.55
CA SER A 25 11.75 17.03 0.67
C SER A 25 12.66 17.11 1.91
N THR A 26 12.32 16.41 2.99
CA THR A 26 13.09 16.41 4.24
C THR A 26 14.10 15.26 4.32
N TYR A 27 14.05 14.31 3.38
CA TYR A 27 14.93 13.16 3.09
C TYR A 27 15.87 12.65 4.20
N ALA A 28 16.80 13.48 4.68
CA ALA A 28 17.73 13.12 5.76
C ALA A 28 17.06 12.76 7.10
N ARG A 29 15.79 13.15 7.33
CA ARG A 29 15.05 12.87 8.58
C ARG A 29 13.64 12.37 8.28
N PRO A 30 13.47 11.10 7.87
CA PRO A 30 12.13 10.54 7.63
C PRO A 30 11.33 10.55 8.93
N ALA A 31 10.11 11.07 8.87
CA ALA A 31 9.18 11.09 10.00
C ALA A 31 7.98 10.19 9.69
N ARG A 32 7.44 9.53 10.72
CA ARG A 32 6.16 8.82 10.63
C ARG A 32 5.05 9.79 10.25
N ALA A 33 4.06 9.29 9.50
CA ALA A 33 2.91 10.09 9.11
C ALA A 33 2.08 10.52 10.32
N ARG A 34 1.55 11.73 10.26
CA ARG A 34 0.51 12.24 11.16
C ARG A 34 -0.62 12.78 10.30
N LEU A 35 -1.39 11.86 9.71
CA LEU A 35 -2.47 12.21 8.79
C LEU A 35 -3.70 12.65 9.58
N GLN A 36 -4.11 13.90 9.36
CA GLN A 36 -5.38 14.43 9.85
C GLN A 36 -6.40 14.29 8.72
N ILE A 37 -7.06 13.13 8.66
CA ILE A 37 -8.08 12.79 7.67
C ILE A 37 -9.28 12.25 8.46
N SER A 38 -10.41 12.91 8.34
CA SER A 38 -11.68 12.50 8.95
C SER A 38 -12.29 11.28 8.26
N ASP A 39 -13.20 10.58 8.96
CA ASP A 39 -13.92 9.44 8.38
C ASP A 39 -14.90 9.89 7.27
N ASP A 40 -15.42 11.12 7.35
CA ASP A 40 -16.24 11.73 6.30
C ASP A 40 -15.43 11.98 5.01
N GLU A 41 -14.20 12.48 5.13
CA GLU A 41 -13.30 12.65 3.99
C GLU A 41 -12.95 11.31 3.33
N LEU A 42 -12.70 10.26 4.14
CA LEU A 42 -12.48 8.91 3.63
C LEU A 42 -13.71 8.39 2.88
N THR A 43 -14.89 8.50 3.50
CA THR A 43 -16.14 8.04 2.89
C THR A 43 -16.42 8.77 1.59
N HIS A 44 -16.26 10.10 1.56
CA HIS A 44 -16.44 10.91 0.37
C HIS A 44 -15.48 10.48 -0.76
N SER A 45 -14.21 10.24 -0.42
CA SER A 45 -13.20 9.84 -1.41
C SER A 45 -13.46 8.48 -2.07
N LEU A 46 -14.26 7.61 -1.44
CA LEU A 46 -14.66 6.30 -1.98
C LEU A 46 -15.91 6.36 -2.87
N GLN A 47 -16.67 7.46 -2.87
CA GLN A 47 -17.96 7.55 -3.60
C GLN A 47 -17.82 7.22 -5.09
N GLY A 48 -16.76 7.70 -5.74
CA GLY A 48 -16.50 7.38 -7.15
C GLY A 48 -16.19 5.89 -7.37
N GLN A 49 -15.51 5.24 -6.41
CA GLN A 49 -15.21 3.81 -6.48
C GLN A 49 -16.50 2.98 -6.30
N PHE A 50 -17.33 3.30 -5.31
CA PHE A 50 -18.61 2.60 -5.08
C PHE A 50 -19.59 2.82 -6.21
N LYS A 51 -19.68 4.04 -6.75
CA LYS A 51 -20.50 4.29 -7.94
C LYS A 51 -20.10 3.39 -9.11
N ARG A 52 -18.79 3.24 -9.38
CA ARG A 52 -18.31 2.33 -10.43
C ARG A 52 -18.63 0.87 -10.15
N MET A 53 -18.51 0.43 -8.89
CA MET A 53 -18.92 -0.91 -8.50
C MET A 53 -20.41 -1.15 -8.81
N ASP A 54 -21.27 -0.22 -8.41
CA ASP A 54 -22.72 -0.35 -8.60
C ASP A 54 -23.10 -0.29 -10.10
N ASP A 55 -22.50 0.64 -10.86
CA ASP A 55 -22.74 0.79 -12.29
C ASP A 55 -22.32 -0.46 -13.10
N TRP A 56 -21.29 -1.19 -12.63
CA TRP A 56 -20.72 -2.36 -13.34
C TRP A 56 -21.10 -3.71 -12.72
N GLY A 57 -21.88 -3.71 -11.63
CA GLY A 57 -22.30 -4.93 -10.94
C GLY A 57 -21.18 -5.66 -10.19
N ILE A 58 -20.19 -4.93 -9.65
CA ILE A 58 -19.10 -5.50 -8.85
C ILE A 58 -19.54 -5.56 -7.39
N ASP A 59 -19.57 -6.75 -6.81
CA ASP A 59 -19.98 -6.96 -5.42
C ASP A 59 -18.85 -6.58 -4.44
N ARG A 60 -17.60 -6.93 -4.78
CA ARG A 60 -16.45 -6.77 -3.87
C ARG A 60 -15.16 -6.34 -4.58
N LEU A 61 -14.34 -5.52 -3.92
CA LEU A 61 -13.04 -5.06 -4.41
C LEU A 61 -11.90 -5.61 -3.56
N MET A 62 -10.86 -6.13 -4.18
CA MET A 62 -9.53 -6.22 -3.59
C MET A 62 -8.84 -4.86 -3.72
N PHE A 63 -8.72 -4.13 -2.61
CA PHE A 63 -8.41 -2.71 -2.61
C PHE A 63 -7.07 -2.44 -1.93
N SER A 64 -6.14 -1.86 -2.69
CA SER A 64 -4.76 -1.63 -2.25
C SER A 64 -4.32 -0.17 -2.41
N PRO A 65 -3.18 0.22 -1.82
CA PRO A 65 -2.57 1.51 -2.12
C PRO A 65 -2.29 1.70 -3.61
N GLN A 66 -2.22 2.95 -4.07
CA GLN A 66 -1.96 3.28 -5.47
C GLN A 66 -0.56 2.84 -5.92
N ALA A 67 -0.49 1.91 -6.87
CA ALA A 67 0.75 1.34 -7.40
C ALA A 67 1.77 2.41 -7.85
N SER A 68 1.33 3.38 -8.65
CA SER A 68 2.22 4.45 -9.16
C SER A 68 2.78 5.36 -8.07
N ALA A 69 2.18 5.36 -6.87
CA ALA A 69 2.61 6.16 -5.72
C ALA A 69 3.42 5.36 -4.70
N MET A 70 3.56 4.03 -4.85
CA MET A 70 4.31 3.19 -3.88
C MET A 70 5.78 3.61 -3.79
N GLY A 71 6.40 3.91 -4.93
CA GLY A 71 7.68 4.63 -4.99
C GLY A 71 8.83 3.97 -4.21
N HIS A 72 8.93 2.65 -4.24
CA HIS A 72 9.93 1.86 -3.50
C HIS A 72 11.38 2.26 -3.76
N GLN A 73 11.67 2.79 -4.95
CA GLN A 73 13.01 3.25 -5.34
C GLN A 73 13.44 4.58 -4.70
N PHE A 74 12.57 5.24 -3.92
CA PHE A 74 12.86 6.54 -3.32
C PHE A 74 13.18 6.44 -1.83
N GLY A 75 14.35 6.94 -1.46
CA GLY A 75 14.78 7.02 -0.06
C GLY A 75 15.42 5.72 0.42
N SER A 76 15.40 5.54 1.74
CA SER A 76 15.90 4.35 2.42
C SER A 76 14.76 3.37 2.77
N ASP A 77 15.12 2.21 3.30
CA ASP A 77 14.22 1.26 3.97
C ASP A 77 13.23 1.95 4.94
N LEU A 78 13.72 2.89 5.75
CA LEU A 78 12.89 3.64 6.70
C LEU A 78 11.87 4.55 6.01
N HIS A 79 12.22 5.10 4.84
CA HIS A 79 11.27 5.87 4.03
C HIS A 79 10.16 4.96 3.48
N SER A 80 10.55 3.81 2.93
CA SER A 80 9.61 2.79 2.44
C SER A 80 8.69 2.29 3.56
N ARG A 81 9.24 2.03 4.75
CA ARG A 81 8.48 1.60 5.94
C ARG A 81 7.41 2.62 6.32
N TYR A 82 7.78 3.87 6.59
CA TYR A 82 6.81 4.87 7.04
C TYR A 82 5.78 5.26 5.98
N TRP A 83 6.17 5.23 4.71
CA TRP A 83 5.21 5.45 3.62
C TRP A 83 4.21 4.30 3.52
N THR A 84 4.71 3.07 3.62
CA THR A 84 3.88 1.86 3.58
C THR A 84 2.90 1.78 4.73
N GLU A 85 3.37 1.99 5.96
CA GLU A 85 2.50 2.03 7.13
C GLU A 85 1.39 3.06 6.95
N ALA A 86 1.71 4.27 6.47
CA ALA A 86 0.72 5.32 6.23
C ALA A 86 -0.33 4.95 5.17
N CYS A 87 0.09 4.30 4.08
CA CYS A 87 -0.80 3.83 3.03
C CYS A 87 -1.70 2.68 3.51
N ASN A 88 -1.13 1.69 4.18
CA ASN A 88 -1.86 0.53 4.69
C ASN A 88 -2.83 0.93 5.80
N ASP A 89 -2.44 1.83 6.71
CA ASP A 89 -3.35 2.37 7.73
C ASP A 89 -4.56 3.07 7.10
N LEU A 90 -4.34 3.79 5.99
CA LEU A 90 -5.42 4.47 5.28
C LEU A 90 -6.36 3.48 4.58
N ILE A 91 -5.82 2.40 3.99
CA ILE A 91 -6.62 1.31 3.41
C ILE A 91 -7.43 0.62 4.49
N SER A 92 -6.83 0.30 5.64
CA SER A 92 -7.50 -0.31 6.78
C SER A 92 -8.69 0.55 7.23
N ARG A 93 -8.46 1.85 7.44
CA ARG A 93 -9.52 2.80 7.81
C ARG A 93 -10.61 2.93 6.76
N ALA A 94 -10.25 2.97 5.48
CA ALA A 94 -11.20 3.10 4.37
C ALA A 94 -12.05 1.84 4.17
N ALA A 95 -11.47 0.65 4.39
CA ALA A 95 -12.14 -0.64 4.24
C ALA A 95 -13.06 -0.97 5.42
N LYS A 96 -12.70 -0.55 6.64
CA LYS A 96 -13.38 -0.93 7.89
C LYS A 96 -14.91 -0.73 7.90
N PRO A 97 -15.49 0.35 7.36
CA PRO A 97 -16.94 0.53 7.36
C PRO A 97 -17.67 -0.36 6.32
N TRP A 98 -16.93 -0.98 5.40
CA TRP A 98 -17.48 -1.66 4.22
C TRP A 98 -16.96 -3.11 4.08
N PRO A 99 -17.03 -3.95 5.13
CA PRO A 99 -16.39 -5.28 5.15
C PRO A 99 -16.95 -6.25 4.10
N ASP A 100 -18.16 -6.01 3.60
CA ASP A 100 -18.79 -6.82 2.54
C ASP A 100 -18.41 -6.37 1.13
N ARG A 101 -17.93 -5.13 0.98
CA ARG A 101 -17.63 -4.50 -0.31
C ARG A 101 -16.12 -4.37 -0.56
N ILE A 102 -15.30 -4.31 0.48
CA ILE A 102 -13.85 -4.10 0.38
C ILE A 102 -13.10 -5.21 1.11
N SER A 103 -12.20 -5.87 0.38
CA SER A 103 -11.11 -6.71 0.89
C SER A 103 -9.81 -5.91 0.84
N PRO A 104 -9.22 -5.54 1.98
CA PRO A 104 -7.98 -4.76 1.98
C PRO A 104 -6.78 -5.62 1.54
N VAL A 105 -5.93 -5.02 0.70
CA VAL A 105 -4.69 -5.60 0.17
C VAL A 105 -3.53 -4.65 0.44
N CYS A 106 -2.46 -5.12 1.07
CA CYS A 106 -1.40 -4.24 1.57
C CYS A 106 -0.31 -4.03 0.52
N GLN A 107 0.45 -2.96 0.65
CA GLN A 107 1.77 -2.88 0.01
C GLN A 107 2.85 -3.30 1.02
N LEU A 108 3.95 -3.85 0.54
CA LEU A 108 5.11 -4.19 1.37
C LEU A 108 6.13 -3.04 1.38
N PRO A 109 6.88 -2.81 2.47
CA PRO A 109 7.89 -1.74 2.57
C PRO A 109 9.19 -2.04 1.81
N GLN A 110 9.07 -2.53 0.57
CA GLN A 110 10.20 -2.87 -0.29
C GLN A 110 11.09 -1.65 -0.54
N SER A 111 12.41 -1.88 -0.54
CA SER A 111 13.44 -0.88 -0.82
C SER A 111 14.65 -1.55 -1.50
N PRO A 112 15.32 -0.90 -2.48
CA PRO A 112 16.40 -1.53 -3.23
C PRO A 112 17.55 -2.01 -2.33
N GLY A 113 17.98 -3.26 -2.51
CA GLY A 113 19.08 -3.87 -1.74
C GLY A 113 18.72 -4.32 -0.33
N VAL A 114 17.46 -4.18 0.10
CA VAL A 114 16.98 -4.56 1.44
C VAL A 114 16.29 -5.92 1.37
N ASN A 115 16.71 -6.86 2.21
CA ASN A 115 16.19 -8.23 2.24
C ASN A 115 14.68 -8.26 2.58
N SER A 116 13.98 -9.25 2.02
CA SER A 116 12.55 -9.49 2.22
C SER A 116 12.15 -9.71 3.69
N GLU A 117 13.04 -10.21 4.54
CA GLU A 117 12.84 -10.34 5.99
C GLU A 117 12.40 -9.03 6.67
N TYR A 118 12.89 -7.88 6.20
CA TYR A 118 12.56 -6.57 6.78
C TYR A 118 11.12 -6.11 6.53
N TRP A 119 10.38 -6.83 5.68
CA TRP A 119 9.01 -6.49 5.30
C TRP A 119 7.98 -7.29 6.08
N LEU A 120 8.40 -8.40 6.71
CA LEU A 120 7.52 -9.38 7.33
C LEU A 120 6.73 -8.78 8.49
N ASP A 121 7.35 -7.95 9.34
CA ASP A 121 6.64 -7.25 10.43
C ASP A 121 5.42 -6.46 9.92
N GLU A 122 5.53 -5.81 8.76
CA GLU A 122 4.42 -5.03 8.19
C GLU A 122 3.38 -5.93 7.52
N LEU A 123 3.80 -7.05 6.93
CA LEU A 123 2.89 -8.07 6.43
C LEU A 123 2.06 -8.66 7.58
N GLU A 124 2.70 -9.08 8.67
CA GLU A 124 2.06 -9.59 9.88
C GLU A 124 1.09 -8.55 10.47
N ARG A 125 1.52 -7.29 10.61
CA ARG A 125 0.65 -6.20 11.07
C ARG A 125 -0.57 -6.01 10.15
N CYS A 126 -0.40 -6.14 8.84
CA CYS A 126 -1.51 -6.08 7.90
C CYS A 126 -2.47 -7.27 8.07
N VAL A 127 -1.95 -8.49 8.28
CA VAL A 127 -2.78 -9.67 8.57
C VAL A 127 -3.60 -9.46 9.85
N GLU A 128 -2.99 -8.92 10.91
CA GLU A 128 -3.70 -8.57 12.15
C GLU A 128 -4.82 -7.52 11.93
N MET A 129 -4.63 -6.62 10.96
CA MET A 129 -5.64 -5.64 10.56
C MET A 129 -6.71 -6.21 9.60
N GLY A 130 -6.64 -7.49 9.23
CA GLY A 130 -7.63 -8.15 8.36
C GLY A 130 -7.36 -8.01 6.85
N PHE A 131 -6.12 -7.68 6.46
CA PHE A 131 -5.72 -7.73 5.06
C PHE A 131 -5.68 -9.17 4.55
N VAL A 132 -6.09 -9.37 3.29
CA VAL A 132 -6.25 -10.70 2.69
C VAL A 132 -5.17 -11.05 1.66
N SER A 133 -4.34 -10.07 1.28
CA SER A 133 -3.26 -10.22 0.30
C SER A 133 -2.27 -9.08 0.43
N CYS A 134 -1.11 -9.23 -0.19
CA CYS A 134 -0.12 -8.16 -0.38
C CYS A 134 0.22 -7.95 -1.86
N ASN A 135 0.74 -6.78 -2.19
CA ASN A 135 1.32 -6.45 -3.48
C ASN A 135 2.86 -6.55 -3.40
N ILE A 136 3.44 -7.29 -4.33
CA ILE A 136 4.89 -7.50 -4.44
C ILE A 136 5.39 -6.80 -5.70
N LYS A 137 6.50 -6.05 -5.59
CA LYS A 137 7.12 -5.37 -6.73
C LYS A 137 8.37 -6.16 -7.12
N PRO A 138 8.32 -6.97 -8.20
CA PRO A 138 9.47 -7.81 -8.57
C PRO A 138 10.67 -7.00 -9.08
N ASP A 139 10.48 -5.72 -9.44
CA ASP A 139 11.55 -4.78 -9.77
C ASP A 139 11.50 -3.58 -8.82
N ILE A 140 12.00 -3.79 -7.60
CA ILE A 140 11.96 -2.80 -6.51
C ILE A 140 12.70 -1.53 -6.95
N SER A 141 13.87 -1.70 -7.55
CA SER A 141 14.73 -0.67 -8.11
C SER A 141 14.09 0.17 -9.22
N GLY A 142 13.16 -0.39 -10.00
CA GLY A 142 12.66 0.28 -11.20
C GLY A 142 13.67 0.29 -12.35
N GLY A 143 14.39 -0.81 -12.54
CA GLY A 143 15.31 -1.00 -13.67
C GLY A 143 16.70 -0.39 -13.51
N VAL A 144 17.08 0.02 -12.30
CA VAL A 144 18.41 0.59 -11.99
C VAL A 144 19.17 -0.24 -10.95
N ASN A 145 20.49 -0.09 -10.89
CA ASN A 145 21.28 -0.77 -9.86
C ASN A 145 21.01 -0.20 -8.45
N PRO A 146 21.01 -1.04 -7.40
CA PRO A 146 21.15 -2.49 -7.44
C PRO A 146 19.89 -3.17 -7.99
N PHE A 147 20.07 -4.11 -8.93
CA PHE A 147 18.95 -4.86 -9.50
C PHE A 147 18.30 -5.76 -8.44
N THR A 148 16.99 -5.92 -8.54
CA THR A 148 16.25 -6.85 -7.68
C THR A 148 16.53 -8.30 -8.11
N PRO A 149 16.85 -9.22 -7.16
CA PRO A 149 17.03 -10.64 -7.46
C PRO A 149 15.81 -11.27 -8.15
N SER A 150 16.02 -12.29 -8.98
CA SER A 150 14.91 -13.00 -9.64
C SER A 150 13.97 -13.62 -8.60
N MET A 151 12.65 -13.59 -8.84
CA MET A 151 11.61 -14.12 -7.93
C MET A 151 11.76 -15.62 -7.59
N LYS A 152 12.58 -16.35 -8.36
CA LYS A 152 12.89 -17.77 -8.13
C LYS A 152 14.09 -18.01 -7.19
N GLU A 153 14.81 -16.95 -6.84
CA GLU A 153 16.02 -17.03 -6.03
C GLU A 153 15.69 -17.00 -4.53
N ASP A 154 16.61 -17.56 -3.74
CA ASP A 154 16.39 -17.77 -2.31
C ASP A 154 16.17 -16.48 -1.51
N TRP A 155 16.58 -15.35 -2.08
CA TRP A 155 16.38 -14.02 -1.54
C TRP A 155 14.91 -13.69 -1.21
N TRP A 156 13.95 -14.34 -1.89
CA TRP A 156 12.52 -14.14 -1.66
C TRP A 156 11.87 -15.16 -0.71
N TYR A 157 12.53 -16.27 -0.37
CA TYR A 157 11.94 -17.31 0.50
C TYR A 157 11.40 -16.81 1.83
N PRO A 158 12.05 -15.86 2.53
CA PRO A 158 11.48 -15.33 3.76
C PRO A 158 10.07 -14.73 3.61
N LEU A 159 9.70 -14.26 2.41
CA LEU A 159 8.35 -13.78 2.10
C LEU A 159 7.39 -14.90 1.66
N TRP A 160 7.92 -16.00 1.13
CA TRP A 160 7.12 -17.14 0.65
C TRP A 160 6.70 -18.09 1.76
N ASP A 161 7.53 -18.23 2.79
CA ASP A 161 7.29 -19.04 3.98
C ASP A 161 6.24 -18.39 4.91
#